data_AF-A0A7C4AQ33-F1
#
_entry.id   AF-A0A7C4AQ33-F1
#
_cell.length_a   1.000
_cell.length_b   1.000
_cell.length_c   1.000
_cell.angle_alpha   90.00
_cell.angle_beta   90.00
_cell.angle_gamma   90.00
#
_symmetry.space_group_name_H-M   'P 1'
#
loop_
_entity.id
_entity.type
_entity.pdbx_description
1 polymer ?
#
loop_
_entity_poly.entity_id
_entity_poly.type
_entity_poly.pdbx_seq_one_letter_code
_entity_poly.pdbx_strand_id
1 'polypeptide(L)' 'MWYQDKSRRPLKPGQCTPAETEELVTMVRLSLYNSNVFYGAQAIQWELKDVGVSPMPSLRTINRILVRQDLINCRTGR' A
#
# COMPACT_ATOMS: atom_id res chain seq x y z
N MET A 1 -38.66 -14.68 -21.82
CA MET A 1 -38.22 -13.53 -21.00
C MET A 1 -36.76 -13.77 -20.63
N TRP A 2 -35.88 -12.84 -20.98
CA TRP A 2 -34.43 -13.03 -20.97
C TRP A 2 -33.83 -12.37 -19.72
N TYR A 3 -33.22 -13.19 -18.86
CA TYR A 3 -32.54 -12.76 -17.64
C TYR A 3 -31.13 -12.29 -17.99
N GLN A 4 -30.84 -11.01 -17.81
CA GLN A 4 -29.48 -10.48 -17.94
C GLN A 4 -28.75 -10.63 -16.60
N ASP A 5 -27.71 -11.45 -16.58
CA ASP A 5 -26.80 -11.56 -15.45
C ASP A 5 -26.05 -10.23 -15.28
N LYS A 6 -26.37 -9.49 -14.21
CA LYS A 6 -25.66 -8.27 -13.86
C LYS A 6 -24.52 -8.62 -12.90
N SER A 7 -23.29 -8.26 -13.29
CA SER A 7 -22.07 -8.42 -12.48
C SER A 7 -22.29 -7.94 -11.04
N ARG A 8 -22.06 -8.84 -10.07
CA ARG A 8 -22.18 -8.57 -8.62
C ARG A 8 -20.88 -7.98 -8.03
N ARG A 9 -19.95 -7.53 -8.89
CA ARG A 9 -18.68 -6.98 -8.45
C ARG A 9 -18.93 -5.62 -7.79
N PRO A 10 -18.36 -5.35 -6.60
CA PRO A 10 -18.44 -4.04 -5.99
C PRO A 10 -17.88 -2.99 -6.96
N LEU A 11 -18.72 -2.05 -7.37
CA LEU A 11 -18.35 -0.96 -8.30
C LEU A 11 -17.31 -0.01 -7.68
N LYS A 12 -17.14 -0.07 -6.37
CA LYS A 12 -16.14 0.70 -5.62
C LYS A 12 -15.30 -0.28 -4.82
N PRO A 13 -13.98 -0.38 -5.06
CA PRO A 13 -13.11 -1.02 -4.08
C PRO A 13 -13.28 -0.27 -2.76
N GLY A 14 -13.71 -0.97 -1.71
CA GLY A 14 -13.96 -0.38 -0.40
C GLY A 14 -12.71 0.34 0.11
N GLN A 15 -12.86 1.63 0.41
CA GLN A 15 -11.84 2.52 0.97
C GLN A 15 -10.52 2.49 0.19
N CYS A 16 -10.50 3.22 -0.93
CA CYS A 16 -9.25 3.60 -1.59
C CYS A 16 -8.40 4.36 -0.56
N THR A 17 -7.21 3.85 -0.26
CA THR A 17 -6.19 4.68 0.38
C THR A 17 -6.03 5.94 -0.46
N PRO A 18 -5.99 7.14 0.15
CA PRO A 18 -5.71 8.36 -0.61
C PRO A 18 -4.44 8.16 -1.41
N ALA A 19 -4.43 8.56 -2.70
CA ALA A 19 -3.27 8.39 -3.57
C ALA A 19 -2.00 9.00 -2.94
N GLU A 20 -2.17 10.13 -2.24
CA GLU A 20 -1.14 10.79 -1.44
C GLU A 20 -0.48 9.84 -0.41
N THR A 21 -1.26 9.00 0.29
CA THR A 21 -0.71 8.03 1.25
C THR A 21 0.10 6.94 0.54
N GLU A 22 -0.33 6.51 -0.65
CA GLU A 22 0.41 5.50 -1.43
C GLU A 22 1.74 6.05 -1.96
N GLU A 23 1.74 7.29 -2.42
CA GLU A 23 2.95 8.01 -2.83
C GLU A 23 3.91 8.19 -1.66
N LEU A 24 3.43 8.64 -0.50
CA LEU A 24 4.25 8.80 0.71
C LEU A 24 4.88 7.47 1.16
N VAL A 25 4.10 6.39 1.19
CA VAL A 25 4.63 5.04 1.49
C VAL A 25 5.74 4.65 0.52
N THR A 26 5.58 4.96 -0.77
CA THR A 26 6.56 4.66 -1.81
C THR A 26 7.82 5.50 -1.67
N MET A 27 7.67 6.80 -1.43
CA MET A 27 8.79 7.72 -1.21
C MET A 27 9.62 7.32 0.02
N VAL A 28 8.96 6.99 1.14
CA VAL A 28 9.63 6.50 2.35
C VAL A 28 10.35 5.19 2.08
N ARG A 29 9.71 4.24 1.38
CA ARG A 29 10.34 2.96 1.01
C ARG A 29 11.63 3.17 0.21
N LEU A 30 11.61 4.09 -0.75
CA LEU A 30 12.76 4.42 -1.59
C LEU A 30 13.84 5.16 -0.82
N SER A 31 13.47 6.10 0.07
CA SER A 31 14.40 6.78 0.98
C SER A 31 15.18 5.80 1.85
N LEU A 32 14.47 4.87 2.50
CA LEU A 32 15.08 3.84 3.35
C LEU A 32 15.97 2.88 2.53
N TYR A 33 15.56 2.55 1.31
CA TYR A 33 16.37 1.73 0.39
C TYR A 33 17.67 2.45 -0.01
N ASN A 34 17.57 3.72 -0.42
CA ASN A 34 18.73 4.53 -0.81
C ASN A 34 19.70 4.77 0.36
N SER A 35 19.18 4.84 1.58
CA SER A 35 19.98 5.01 2.80
C SER A 35 20.61 3.70 3.30
N ASN A 36 20.33 2.57 2.63
CA ASN A 36 20.82 1.24 2.98
C ASN A 36 20.49 0.82 4.43
N VAL A 37 19.36 1.29 4.96
CA VAL A 37 18.86 0.97 6.31
C VAL A 37 17.71 -0.04 6.27
N PHE A 38 17.29 -0.54 7.43
CA PHE A 38 16.16 -1.46 7.53
C PHE A 38 14.86 -0.82 7.01
N TYR A 39 14.21 -1.49 6.07
CA TYR A 39 13.10 -0.93 5.28
C TYR A 39 11.78 -1.71 5.40
N GLY A 40 11.59 -2.43 6.50
CA GLY A 40 10.35 -3.18 6.75
C GLY A 40 9.13 -2.26 6.91
N ALA A 41 7.93 -2.84 6.87
CA ALA A 41 6.67 -2.11 7.04
C ALA A 41 6.61 -1.29 8.35
N GLN A 42 7.30 -1.75 9.41
CA GLN A 42 7.42 -1.02 10.68
C GLN A 42 8.26 0.25 10.54
N ALA A 43 9.42 0.19 9.86
CA ALA A 43 10.26 1.36 9.62
C ALA A 43 9.49 2.41 8.79
N ILE A 44 8.80 1.95 7.75
CA ILE A 44 7.95 2.83 6.93
C ILE A 44 6.85 3.49 7.77
N GLN A 45 6.20 2.73 8.65
CA GLN A 45 5.17 3.28 9.54
C GLN A 45 5.74 4.34 10.50
N TRP A 46 6.98 4.17 10.98
CA TRP A 46 7.60 5.15 11.86
C TRP A 46 7.92 6.45 11.14
N GLU A 47 8.49 6.38 9.94
CA GLU A 47 8.76 7.55 9.11
C GLU A 47 7.45 8.29 8.76
N LEU A 48 6.38 7.56 8.41
CA LEU A 48 5.07 8.16 8.16
C LEU A 48 4.47 8.84 9.40
N LYS A 49 4.81 8.35 10.61
CA LYS A 49 4.41 8.96 11.87
C LYS A 49 5.11 10.30 12.06
N ASP A 50 6.40 10.35 11.74
CA ASP A 50 7.22 11.55 11.86
C ASP A 50 6.76 12.64 10.86
N VAL A 51 6.40 12.22 9.64
CA VAL A 51 5.80 13.09 8.61
C VAL A 51 4.38 13.56 8.98
N GLY A 52 3.73 12.93 9.95
CA GLY A 52 2.40 13.35 10.44
C GLY A 52 1.22 12.92 9.55
N VAL A 53 1.33 11.80 8.85
CA VAL A 53 0.28 11.33 7.92
C VAL A 53 -0.99 10.89 8.65
N SER A 54 -2.15 11.38 8.20
CA SER A 54 -3.46 10.98 8.70
C SER A 54 -4.44 10.75 7.53
N PRO A 55 -5.17 9.61 7.48
CA PRO A 55 -5.20 8.53 8.47
C PRO A 55 -3.97 7.61 8.38
N MET A 56 -3.46 7.20 9.54
CA MET A 56 -2.28 6.34 9.64
C MET A 56 -2.55 4.96 9.03
N PRO A 57 -1.83 4.54 7.98
CA PRO A 57 -2.03 3.21 7.40
C PRO A 57 -1.56 2.12 8.37
N SER A 58 -2.35 1.05 8.47
CA SER A 58 -1.93 -0.16 9.18
C SER A 58 -0.75 -0.83 8.47
N LEU A 59 0.06 -1.63 9.17
CA LEU A 59 1.14 -2.41 8.56
C LEU A 59 0.64 -3.29 7.40
N ARG A 60 -0.59 -3.81 7.50
CA ARG A 60 -1.25 -4.58 6.43
C ARG A 60 -1.54 -3.72 5.20
N THR A 61 -1.98 -2.48 5.40
CA THR A 61 -2.21 -1.50 4.33
C THR A 61 -0.89 -1.15 3.63
N ILE A 62 0.16 -0.87 4.40
CA ILE A 62 1.51 -0.58 3.87
C ILE A 62 1.99 -1.75 3.00
N ASN A 63 1.93 -2.98 3.49
CA ASN A 63 2.33 -4.15 2.71
C ASN A 63 1.51 -4.31 1.42
N ARG A 64 0.18 -4.05 1.45
CA ARG A 64 -0.64 -4.10 0.24
C ARG A 64 -0.27 -3.00 -0.76
N ILE A 65 0.07 -1.80 -0.30
CA ILE A 65 0.55 -0.72 -1.15
C ILE A 65 1.87 -1.13 -1.81
N LEU A 66 2.82 -1.65 -1.03
CA LEU A 66 4.11 -2.10 -1.55
C LEU A 66 3.96 -3.23 -2.59
N VAL A 67 3.04 -4.16 -2.37
CA VAL A 67 2.73 -5.23 -3.35
C VAL A 67 2.05 -4.67 -4.60
N ARG A 68 1.17 -3.67 -4.48
CA ARG A 68 0.52 -3.03 -5.63
C ARG A 68 1.48 -2.21 -6.48
N GLN A 69 2.49 -1.62 -5.85
CA GLN A 69 3.55 -0.84 -6.50
C GLN A 69 4.72 -1.73 -6.96
N ASP A 70 4.58 -3.05 -6.90
CA ASP A 70 5.62 -4.05 -7.25
C ASP A 70 6.96 -3.88 -6.50
N LEU A 71 6.97 -3.14 -5.39
CA LEU A 71 8.16 -2.89 -4.54
C LEU A 71 8.49 -4.09 -3.64
N ILE A 72 7.52 -4.98 -3.42
CA ILE A 72 7.72 -6.28 -2.77
C ILE A 72 7.05 -7.34 -3.63
N ASN A 73 7.86 -8.22 -4.21
CA ASN A 73 7.36 -9.34 -4.98
C ASN A 73 7.06 -10.53 -4.04
N CYS A 74 5.86 -10.58 -3.47
CA CYS A 74 5.41 -11.74 -2.67
C CYS A 74 5.18 -13.01 -3.53
N ARG A 75 5.46 -12.96 -4.83
CA ARG A 75 5.30 -14.08 -5.78
C ARG A 75 6.61 -14.63 -6.34
N THR A 76 7.76 -14.28 -5.76
CA THR A 76 8.96 -15.09 -5.99
C THR A 76 8.90 -16.29 -5.05
N GLY A 77 8.10 -17.28 -5.43
CA GLY A 77 8.05 -18.57 -4.76
C GLY A 77 9.46 -19.15 -4.65
N ARG A 78 9.83 -19.55 -3.44
CA ARG A 78 11.00 -20.35 -3.12
C ARG A 78 10.54 -21.56 -2.36
#